data_AF-A0A4Q2S4T1-F1
#
_entry.id   AF-A0A4Q2S4T1-F1
#
_cell.length_a   1.000
_cell.length_b   1.000
_cell.length_c   1.000
_cell.angle_alpha   90.00
_cell.angle_beta   90.00
_cell.angle_gamma   90.00
#
_symmetry.space_group_name_H-M   'P 1'
#
loop_
_entity.id
_entity.type
_entity.pdbx_description
1 polymer ?
#
loop_
_entity_poly.entity_id
_entity_poly.type
_entity_poly.pdbx_seq_one_letter_code
_entity_poly.pdbx_strand_id
1 'polypeptide(L)'
;MNMGGPADHWYTDLFSWKRPAFGEPVDSLVRDIRTFGGDHLLRDDQPLGRRLSGAWGSADGPELRRLAAELAPVRDDLRAQAEAGGWEIG
;
A
#
# COMPACT_ATOMS: atom_id res chain seq x y z
N MET A 1 24.87 -5.84 -15.37
CA MET A 1 23.58 -5.14 -15.16
C MET A 1 23.10 -5.57 -13.79
N ASN A 2 23.22 -4.69 -12.79
CA ASN A 2 22.65 -4.97 -11.47
C ASN A 2 21.13 -4.94 -11.66
N MET A 3 20.50 -6.11 -11.78
CA MET A 3 19.05 -6.19 -11.65
C MET A 3 18.80 -5.92 -10.17
N GLY A 4 18.17 -4.78 -9.89
CA GLY A 4 17.83 -4.39 -8.52
C GLY A 4 17.07 -5.51 -7.83
N GLY A 5 17.38 -5.72 -6.55
CA GLY A 5 16.71 -6.73 -5.74
C GLY A 5 15.22 -6.40 -5.59
N PRO A 6 14.38 -7.39 -5.27
CA PRO A 6 13.01 -7.10 -4.85
C PRO A 6 13.02 -6.03 -3.73
N ALA A 7 12.17 -5.02 -3.86
CA ALA A 7 12.12 -3.76 -3.09
C ALA A 7 12.87 -2.55 -3.69
N ASP A 8 13.80 -2.72 -4.64
CA ASP A 8 14.39 -1.57 -5.36
C ASP A 8 13.33 -0.81 -6.17
N HIS A 9 12.23 -1.50 -6.52
CA HIS A 9 11.02 -0.92 -7.10
C HIS A 9 9.78 -1.43 -6.36
N TRP A 10 9.76 -1.34 -5.02
CA TRP A 10 8.72 -1.93 -4.17
C TRP A 10 7.28 -1.65 -4.64
N TYR A 11 6.99 -0.43 -5.12
CA TYR A 11 5.67 -0.06 -5.61
C TYR A 11 5.27 -0.89 -6.85
N THR A 12 6.16 -1.01 -7.84
CA THR A 12 5.91 -1.83 -9.04
C THR A 12 5.89 -3.31 -8.68
N ASP A 13 6.79 -3.74 -7.80
CA ASP A 13 6.87 -5.12 -7.32
C ASP A 13 5.57 -5.51 -6.60
N LEU A 14 4.97 -4.64 -5.80
CA LEU A 14 3.74 -4.91 -5.03
C LEU A 14 2.57 -5.35 -5.90
N PHE A 15 2.46 -4.74 -7.08
CA PHE A 15 1.32 -4.93 -7.98
C PHE A 15 1.63 -5.88 -9.15
N SER A 16 2.90 -6.20 -9.39
CA SER A 16 3.31 -7.18 -10.40
C SER A 16 3.60 -8.56 -9.80
N TRP A 17 3.91 -8.63 -8.52
CA TRP A 17 4.29 -9.86 -7.84
C TRP A 17 3.07 -10.57 -7.24
N LYS A 18 2.94 -11.89 -7.48
CA LYS A 18 1.84 -12.74 -6.97
C LYS A 18 2.04 -13.25 -5.53
N ARG A 19 2.96 -12.67 -4.76
CA ARG A 19 3.24 -13.08 -3.38
C ARG A 19 2.86 -11.97 -2.41
N PRO A 20 2.53 -12.30 -1.15
CA PRO A 20 2.30 -11.27 -0.14
C PRO A 20 3.57 -10.44 0.07
N ALA A 21 3.45 -9.11 0.00
CA ALA A 21 4.59 -8.20 0.16
C ALA A 21 4.81 -7.85 1.63
N PHE A 22 3.71 -7.59 2.33
CA PHE A 22 3.65 -7.33 3.76
C PHE A 22 2.83 -8.39 4.50
N GLY A 23 1.87 -9.01 3.79
CA GLY A 23 0.87 -9.88 4.38
C GLY A 23 -0.44 -9.16 4.70
N GLU A 24 -1.48 -9.93 4.99
CA GLU A 24 -2.78 -9.37 5.36
C GLU A 24 -2.74 -8.79 6.79
N PRO A 25 -3.46 -7.67 7.05
CA PRO A 25 -4.37 -6.96 6.14
C PRO A 25 -3.71 -5.85 5.30
N VAL A 26 -2.40 -5.63 5.46
CA VAL A 26 -1.67 -4.50 4.85
C VAL A 26 -1.74 -4.56 3.33
N ASP A 27 -1.52 -5.74 2.74
CA ASP A 27 -1.57 -5.92 1.28
C ASP A 27 -2.93 -5.50 0.69
N SER A 28 -4.05 -5.90 1.32
CA SER A 28 -5.39 -5.51 0.89
C SER A 28 -5.62 -4.00 1.04
N LEU A 29 -5.20 -3.41 2.16
CA LEU A 29 -5.36 -1.97 2.39
C LEU A 29 -4.59 -1.13 1.37
N VAL A 30 -3.37 -1.51 1.03
CA VAL A 30 -2.58 -0.78 0.02
C VAL A 30 -3.21 -0.89 -1.38
N ARG A 31 -3.78 -2.05 -1.72
CA ARG A 31 -4.53 -2.23 -2.97
C ARG A 31 -5.79 -1.37 -3.00
N ASP A 32 -6.56 -1.33 -1.91
CA ASP A 32 -7.74 -0.47 -1.79
C ASP A 32 -7.38 1.02 -1.95
N ILE A 33 -6.33 1.48 -1.26
CA ILE A 33 -5.85 2.88 -1.36
C ILE A 33 -5.56 3.22 -2.82
N ARG A 34 -4.88 2.34 -3.55
CA ARG A 34 -4.63 2.52 -4.98
C ARG A 34 -5.93 2.56 -5.79
N THR A 35 -6.85 1.62 -5.54
CA THR A 35 -8.16 1.55 -6.22
C THR A 35 -8.95 2.84 -6.05
N PHE A 36 -8.89 3.46 -4.88
CA PHE A 36 -9.57 4.73 -4.58
C PHE A 36 -8.76 5.98 -4.97
N GLY A 37 -7.74 5.85 -5.83
CA GLY A 37 -6.97 6.98 -6.37
C GLY A 37 -5.87 7.52 -5.44
N GLY A 38 -5.56 6.82 -4.35
CA GLY A 38 -4.50 7.17 -3.40
C GLY A 38 -3.07 6.89 -3.89
N ASP A 39 -2.87 6.67 -5.18
CA ASP A 39 -1.59 6.28 -5.79
C ASP A 39 -0.44 7.25 -5.45
N HIS A 40 -0.77 8.54 -5.36
CA HIS A 40 0.18 9.59 -4.99
C HIS A 40 0.73 9.41 -3.57
N LEU A 41 -0.04 8.85 -2.63
CA LEU A 41 0.37 8.61 -1.24
C LEU A 41 1.34 7.43 -1.11
N LEU A 42 1.34 6.52 -2.08
CA LEU A 42 2.13 5.30 -2.09
C LEU A 42 3.50 5.48 -2.75
N ARG A 43 3.90 6.71 -3.10
CA ARG A 43 5.19 6.99 -3.74
C ARG A 43 6.33 7.09 -2.71
N ASP A 44 7.56 6.81 -3.13
CA ASP A 44 8.78 6.86 -2.30
C ASP A 44 9.10 8.25 -1.73
N ASP A 45 8.58 9.30 -2.34
CA ASP A 45 8.72 10.67 -1.84
C ASP A 45 7.71 11.01 -0.74
N GLN A 46 6.68 10.18 -0.55
CA GLN A 46 5.67 10.37 0.49
C GLN A 46 6.02 9.63 1.79
N PRO A 47 5.63 10.17 2.95
CA PRO A 47 5.86 9.52 4.24
C PRO A 47 5.29 8.09 4.31
N LEU A 48 4.09 7.87 3.77
CA LEU A 48 3.43 6.56 3.76
C LEU A 48 4.17 5.56 2.87
N GLY A 49 4.52 5.97 1.64
CA GLY A 49 5.30 5.13 0.73
C GLY A 49 6.68 4.75 1.29
N ARG A 50 7.39 5.68 1.95
CA ARG A 50 8.67 5.35 2.63
C ARG A 50 8.52 4.34 3.74
N ARG A 51 7.46 4.45 4.55
CA ARG A 51 7.17 3.47 5.62
C ARG A 51 6.88 2.10 5.05
N LEU A 52 6.07 2.03 4.00
CA LEU A 52 5.76 0.79 3.30
C LEU A 52 7.03 0.17 2.69
N SER A 53 7.83 0.95 1.95
CA SER A 53 9.11 0.50 1.42
C SER A 53 10.03 -0.10 2.51
N GLY A 54 10.16 0.59 3.66
CA GLY A 54 10.97 0.11 4.78
C GLY A 54 10.42 -1.15 5.48
N ALA A 55 9.11 -1.40 5.38
CA ALA A 55 8.46 -2.59 5.95
C ALA A 55 8.43 -3.79 4.97
N TRP A 56 8.95 -3.64 3.75
CA TRP A 56 8.87 -4.65 2.71
C TRP A 56 9.47 -5.99 3.13
N GLY A 57 8.75 -7.09 2.91
CA GLY A 57 9.21 -8.44 3.24
C GLY A 57 9.28 -8.73 4.73
N SER A 58 8.85 -7.80 5.59
CA SER A 58 8.67 -8.07 7.02
C SER A 58 7.47 -8.99 7.18
N ALA A 59 7.72 -10.26 7.47
CA ALA A 59 6.66 -11.22 7.76
C ALA A 59 6.40 -11.26 9.27
N ASP A 60 5.20 -10.79 9.65
CA ASP A 60 4.64 -10.77 11.01
C ASP A 60 5.37 -9.91 12.06
N GLY A 61 4.62 -8.98 12.66
CA GLY A 61 5.10 -8.18 13.78
C GLY A 61 4.12 -7.10 14.28
N PRO A 62 4.41 -6.48 15.45
CA PRO A 62 3.70 -5.30 15.92
C PRO A 62 3.72 -4.14 14.92
N GLU A 63 4.77 -4.06 14.10
CA GLU A 63 4.96 -3.06 13.06
C GLU A 63 3.87 -3.12 11.99
N LEU A 64 3.58 -4.31 11.46
CA LEU A 64 2.51 -4.50 10.47
C LEU A 64 1.13 -4.16 11.02
N ARG A 65 0.87 -4.46 12.30
CA ARG A 65 -0.40 -4.09 12.96
C ARG A 65 -0.55 -2.57 13.08
N ARG A 66 0.53 -1.86 13.39
CA ARG A 66 0.53 -0.39 13.41
C ARG A 66 0.32 0.16 12.01
N LEU A 67 1.03 -0.39 11.01
CA LEU A 67 0.90 0.02 9.63
C LEU A 67 -0.53 -0.18 9.10
N ALA A 68 -1.16 -1.32 9.41
CA ALA A 68 -2.56 -1.57 9.10
C ALA A 68 -3.49 -0.53 9.76
N ALA A 69 -3.25 -0.19 11.03
CA ALA A 69 -4.03 0.83 11.74
C ALA A 69 -3.85 2.24 11.17
N GLU A 70 -2.69 2.54 10.58
CA GLU A 70 -2.43 3.82 9.87
C GLU A 70 -3.07 3.84 8.47
N LEU A 71 -3.06 2.72 7.75
CA LEU A 71 -3.60 2.61 6.39
C LEU A 71 -5.12 2.60 6.34
N ALA A 72 -5.77 1.99 7.34
CA ALA A 72 -7.22 1.89 7.40
C ALA A 72 -7.96 3.25 7.28
N PRO A 73 -7.63 4.29 8.08
CA PRO A 73 -8.31 5.58 7.94
C PRO A 73 -8.02 6.26 6.59
N VAL A 74 -6.80 6.12 6.04
CA VAL A 74 -6.46 6.66 4.70
C VAL A 74 -7.33 6.01 3.62
N ARG A 75 -7.50 4.69 3.71
CA ARG A 75 -8.36 3.92 2.81
C ARG A 75 -9.81 4.37 2.92
N ASP A 76 -10.31 4.51 4.14
CA ASP A 76 -11.70 4.90 4.40
C ASP A 76 -12.00 6.32 3.90
N ASP A 77 -11.07 7.27 4.11
CA ASP A 77 -11.19 8.65 3.62
C ASP A 77 -11.21 8.71 2.09
N LEU A 78 -10.33 7.96 1.42
CA LEU A 78 -10.29 7.90 -0.05
C LEU A 78 -11.55 7.24 -0.61
N ARG A 79 -12.03 6.17 0.05
CA ARG A 79 -13.28 5.52 -0.32
C ARG A 79 -14.45 6.49 -0.24
N ALA A 80 -14.59 7.22 0.88
CA ALA A 80 -15.65 8.19 1.05
C ALA A 80 -15.59 9.31 -0.01
N GLN A 81 -14.39 9.76 -0.38
CA GLN A 81 -14.20 10.73 -1.47
C GLN A 81 -14.60 10.16 -2.83
N ALA A 82 -14.25 8.92 -3.14
CA ALA A 82 -14.62 8.25 -4.38
C ALA A 82 -16.14 8.06 -4.49
N GLU A 83 -16.78 7.60 -3.41
CA GLU A 83 -18.24 7.46 -3.32
C GLU A 83 -18.95 8.81 -3.49
N ALA A 84 -18.48 9.85 -2.79
CA ALA A 84 -19.02 11.21 -2.91
C ALA A 84 -18.82 11.82 -4.32
N GLY A 85 -17.75 11.43 -5.00
CA GLY A 85 -17.43 11.82 -6.38
C GLY A 85 -18.22 11.08 -7.46
N GLY A 86 -19.11 10.14 -7.07
CA GLY A 86 -19.95 9.39 -8.00
C GLY A 86 -19.23 8.24 -8.72
N TRP A 87 -18.10 7.77 -8.20
CA TRP A 87 -17.48 6.54 -8.68
C TRP A 87 -18.24 5.34 -8.10
N GLU A 88 -18.78 4.48 -8.96
CA GLU A 88 -19.34 3.20 -8.52
C GLU A 88 -18.19 2.29 -8.04
N ILE A 89 -18.16 2.03 -6.75
CA ILE A 89 -17.21 1.08 -6.14
C ILE A 89 -17.86 -0.30 -6.22
N GLY A 90 -17.46 -1.09 -7.21
CA GLY A 90 -17.96 -2.44 -7.50
C GLY A 90 -17.45 -3.52 -6.57
#